data_AF-A0A3S4H1E8-F1
#
_entry.id   AF-A0A3S4H1E8-F1
#
_cell.length_a   1.000
_cell.length_b   1.000
_cell.length_c   1.000
_cell.angle_alpha   90.00
_cell.angle_beta   90.00
_cell.angle_gamma   90.00
#
_symmetry.space_group_name_H-M   'P 1'
#
loop_
_entity.id
_entity.type
_entity.pdbx_description
1 polymer ?
#
loop_
_entity_poly.entity_id
_entity_poly.type
_entity_poly.pdbx_seq_one_letter_code
_entity_poly.pdbx_strand_id
1 'polypeptide(L)'
;MRQQPNGVDLEGLARHRGSSFGRTLKPQLSQASFENKLAVELLKINARQTLKRWVLEDEGRTIGANHLPECLRERMAQAPIAVVEDLFALRLERLREEYFIRMHRDFTHAYGDEAGWQAYSEYLHHGLFAIRRRLGLQRFAELTDTLDRALAEQLSSGSTDGHMAWLVPLLNEYYDPMYRYQLEKKPRISFFAAHGKTLPTG
;
A
#
# COMPACT_ATOMS: atom_id res chain seq x y z
N MET A 1 8.02 1.24 -5.64
CA MET A 1 9.14 2.15 -5.97
C MET A 1 10.50 1.83 -5.37
N ARG A 2 10.60 1.15 -4.23
CA ARG A 2 11.87 0.99 -3.46
C ARG A 2 13.06 0.36 -4.19
N GLN A 3 12.86 -0.26 -5.35
CA GLN A 3 13.92 -0.87 -6.16
C GLN A 3 14.19 -0.11 -7.48
N GLN A 4 13.52 1.02 -7.73
CA GLN A 4 13.70 1.82 -8.95
C GLN A 4 14.73 2.94 -8.68
N PRO A 5 15.85 3.01 -9.43
CA PRO A 5 16.91 4.01 -9.21
C PRO A 5 16.42 5.47 -9.33
N ASN A 6 15.34 5.69 -10.07
CA ASN A 6 14.68 6.98 -10.31
C ASN A 6 13.28 7.08 -9.66
N GLY A 7 12.96 6.19 -8.72
CA GLY A 7 11.69 6.17 -8.00
C GLY A 7 11.68 7.11 -6.80
N VAL A 8 10.61 7.89 -6.65
CA VAL A 8 10.29 8.65 -5.43
C VAL A 8 9.28 7.82 -4.62
N ASP A 9 9.68 7.34 -3.43
CA ASP A 9 8.83 6.59 -2.49
C ASP A 9 7.99 7.59 -1.66
N LEU A 10 6.88 8.06 -2.25
CA LEU A 10 6.02 9.07 -1.65
C LEU A 10 5.31 8.52 -0.40
N GLU A 11 4.85 7.28 -0.44
CA GLU A 11 4.27 6.59 0.71
C GLU A 11 5.28 6.47 1.86
N GLY A 12 6.52 6.09 1.56
CA GLY A 12 7.61 5.99 2.53
C GLY A 12 7.98 7.33 3.15
N LEU A 13 7.95 8.41 2.35
CA LEU A 13 8.13 9.78 2.82
C LEU A 13 6.99 10.22 3.74
N ALA A 14 5.74 9.93 3.37
CA ALA A 14 4.55 10.24 4.17
C ALA A 14 4.44 9.33 5.42
N ARG A 15 5.11 8.18 5.44
CA ARG A 15 4.91 7.09 6.41
C ARG A 15 3.47 6.57 6.41
N HIS A 16 2.87 6.54 5.23
CA HIS A 16 1.49 6.13 5.02
C HIS A 16 1.39 5.44 3.66
N ARG A 17 0.66 4.33 3.58
CA ARG A 17 0.44 3.61 2.32
C ARG A 17 -0.86 4.05 1.64
N GLY A 18 -0.97 3.91 0.32
CA GLY A 18 -2.14 4.24 -0.49
C GLY A 18 -3.31 3.26 -0.33
N SER A 19 -3.66 2.89 0.90
CA SER A 19 -4.74 1.94 1.20
C SER A 19 -5.47 2.32 2.49
N SER A 20 -6.67 1.77 2.72
CA SER A 20 -7.37 1.90 4.01
C SER A 20 -6.60 1.22 5.16
N PHE A 21 -5.71 0.28 4.84
CA PHE A 21 -4.75 -0.33 5.75
C PHE A 21 -3.43 0.46 5.79
N GLY A 22 -3.40 1.70 5.29
CA GLY A 22 -2.17 2.44 5.05
C GLY A 22 -1.50 3.05 6.28
N ARG A 23 -2.15 3.00 7.44
CA ARG A 23 -1.55 3.42 8.71
C ARG A 23 -0.32 2.56 9.00
N THR A 24 0.74 3.21 9.49
CA THR A 24 1.94 2.51 9.95
C THR A 24 2.14 2.77 11.43
N LEU A 25 2.97 1.95 12.09
CA LEU A 25 3.38 2.15 13.48
C LEU A 25 4.11 3.49 13.70
N LYS A 26 4.70 4.04 12.65
CA LYS A 26 5.35 5.36 12.73
C LYS A 26 4.29 6.42 12.44
N PRO A 27 4.20 7.46 13.29
CA PRO A 27 3.29 8.55 13.00
C PRO A 27 3.67 9.18 11.66
N GLN A 28 2.62 9.48 10.90
CA GLN A 28 2.70 10.27 9.69
C GLN A 28 3.40 11.60 9.99
N LEU A 29 4.20 12.07 9.04
CA LEU A 29 4.92 13.33 9.19
C LEU A 29 3.96 14.52 9.15
N SER A 30 4.32 15.61 9.85
CA SER A 30 3.65 16.89 9.63
C SER A 30 3.80 17.32 8.17
N GLN A 31 2.85 18.12 7.67
CA GLN A 31 2.86 18.60 6.28
C GLN A 31 4.21 19.23 5.89
N ALA A 32 4.73 20.14 6.72
CA ALA A 32 6.03 20.79 6.47
C ALA A 32 7.20 19.78 6.47
N SER A 33 7.19 18.79 7.35
CA SER A 33 8.24 17.77 7.39
C SER A 33 8.19 16.85 6.17
N PHE A 34 7.00 16.52 5.70
CA PHE A 34 6.79 15.76 4.47
C PHE A 34 7.31 16.54 3.26
N GLU A 35 6.88 17.79 3.09
CA GLU A 35 7.31 18.66 1.98
C GLU A 35 8.83 18.87 1.96
N ASN A 36 9.44 19.12 3.13
CA ASN A 36 10.89 19.28 3.23
C ASN A 36 11.64 18.02 2.78
N LYS A 37 11.20 16.84 3.23
CA LYS A 37 11.84 15.58 2.81
C LYS A 37 11.63 15.29 1.34
N LEU A 38 10.43 15.56 0.82
CA LEU A 38 10.13 15.43 -0.60
C LEU A 38 11.06 16.32 -1.43
N ALA A 39 11.21 17.59 -1.07
CA ALA A 39 12.11 18.51 -1.75
C ALA A 39 13.56 17.99 -1.75
N VAL A 40 14.05 17.51 -0.60
CA VAL A 40 15.40 16.93 -0.48
C VAL A 40 15.58 15.71 -1.39
N GLU A 41 14.62 14.79 -1.43
CA GLU A 41 14.70 13.61 -2.29
C GLU A 41 14.68 13.98 -3.78
N LEU A 42 13.82 14.93 -4.18
CA LEU A 42 13.78 15.42 -5.56
C LEU A 42 15.10 16.08 -5.98
N LEU A 43 15.72 16.87 -5.10
CA LEU A 43 17.03 17.50 -5.36
C LEU A 43 18.14 16.45 -5.50
N LYS A 44 18.15 15.41 -4.66
CA LYS A 44 19.13 14.31 -4.76
C LYS A 44 18.99 13.55 -6.08
N ILE A 45 17.77 13.27 -6.52
CA ILE A 45 17.54 12.59 -7.81
C ILE A 45 18.02 13.48 -8.97
N ASN A 46 17.70 14.77 -8.94
CA ASN A 46 18.12 15.72 -9.97
C ASN A 46 19.66 15.85 -10.05
N ALA A 47 20.34 15.89 -8.90
CA ALA A 47 21.79 16.01 -8.82
C ALA A 47 22.54 14.81 -9.42
N ARG A 48 21.90 13.64 -9.54
CA ARG A 48 22.52 12.44 -10.12
C ARG A 48 22.70 12.52 -11.65
N GLN A 49 22.13 13.53 -12.33
CA GLN A 49 22.28 13.93 -13.76
C GLN A 49 22.18 12.86 -14.87
N THR A 50 22.08 11.58 -14.51
CA THR A 50 22.03 10.42 -15.40
C THR A 50 20.61 9.96 -15.68
N LEU A 51 19.64 10.44 -14.90
CA LEU A 51 18.24 10.01 -14.93
C LEU A 51 17.35 11.12 -15.49
N LYS A 52 16.95 10.99 -16.76
CA LYS A 52 16.13 11.98 -17.48
C LYS A 52 14.63 11.91 -17.18
N ARG A 53 14.17 10.94 -16.38
CA ARG A 53 12.76 10.72 -16.04
C ARG A 53 12.61 10.28 -14.60
N TRP A 54 11.67 10.88 -13.88
CA TRP A 54 11.28 10.50 -12.53
C TRP A 54 10.11 9.52 -12.59
N VAL A 55 10.09 8.58 -11.66
CA VAL A 55 8.94 7.70 -11.46
C VAL A 55 8.38 7.98 -10.07
N LEU A 56 7.09 8.29 -10.00
CA LEU A 56 6.39 8.60 -8.76
C LEU A 56 5.25 7.60 -8.57
N GLU A 57 4.90 7.32 -7.32
CA GLU A 57 3.69 6.58 -6.97
C GLU A 57 2.46 7.40 -7.40
N ASP A 58 1.51 6.74 -8.05
CA ASP A 58 0.26 7.35 -8.52
C ASP A 58 -0.74 7.50 -7.38
N GLU A 59 -0.33 8.29 -6.40
CA GLU A 59 -1.19 8.65 -5.28
C GLU A 59 -2.18 9.74 -5.69
N GLY A 60 -3.34 9.75 -5.05
CA GLY A 60 -4.34 10.80 -5.24
C GLY A 60 -3.85 12.17 -4.75
N ARG A 61 -4.79 13.09 -4.53
CA ARG A 61 -4.47 14.43 -3.97
C ARG A 61 -3.80 14.37 -2.58
N THR A 62 -3.95 13.25 -1.88
CA THR A 62 -3.51 13.04 -0.50
C THR A 62 -2.88 11.68 -0.32
N ILE A 63 -1.85 11.61 0.51
CA ILE A 63 -1.26 10.38 1.03
C ILE A 63 -1.51 10.39 2.53
N GLY A 64 -2.54 9.69 2.99
CA GLY A 64 -3.05 9.87 4.36
C GLY A 64 -3.44 11.33 4.62
N ALA A 65 -2.85 11.95 5.64
CA ALA A 65 -3.04 13.37 5.97
C ALA A 65 -2.13 14.33 5.18
N ASN A 66 -1.13 13.86 4.43
CA ASN A 66 -0.22 14.72 3.69
C ASN A 66 -0.79 15.09 2.31
N HIS A 67 -0.63 16.35 1.92
CA HIS A 67 -0.95 16.85 0.59
C HIS A 67 0.30 16.92 -0.29
N LEU A 68 0.18 16.55 -1.56
CA LEU A 68 1.25 16.79 -2.53
C LEU A 68 1.31 18.29 -2.88
N PRO A 69 2.51 18.87 -3.07
CA PRO A 69 2.64 20.23 -3.60
C PRO A 69 1.90 20.38 -4.92
N GLU A 70 1.16 21.49 -5.09
CA GLU A 70 0.25 21.68 -6.22
C GLU A 70 0.96 21.58 -7.57
N CYS A 71 2.15 22.18 -7.69
CA CYS A 71 2.96 22.12 -8.91
C CYS A 71 3.37 20.68 -9.29
N LEU A 72 3.66 19.83 -8.30
CA LEU A 72 3.97 18.43 -8.53
C LEU A 72 2.72 17.67 -8.96
N ARG A 73 1.60 17.91 -8.30
CA ARG A 73 0.30 17.29 -8.60
C ARG A 73 -0.17 17.58 -10.03
N GLU A 74 -0.09 18.83 -10.46
CA GLU A 74 -0.43 19.24 -11.83
C GLU A 74 0.46 18.53 -12.86
N ARG A 75 1.75 18.38 -12.56
CA ARG A 75 2.67 17.64 -13.43
C ARG A 75 2.40 16.14 -13.46
N MET A 76 2.10 15.54 -12.32
CA MET A 76 1.71 14.13 -12.25
C MET A 76 0.45 13.86 -13.07
N ALA A 77 -0.54 14.77 -13.05
CA ALA A 77 -1.77 14.61 -13.82
C ALA A 77 -1.55 14.60 -15.35
N GLN A 78 -0.45 15.20 -15.84
CA GLN A 78 -0.10 15.23 -17.27
C GLN A 78 0.91 14.14 -17.66
N ALA A 79 1.50 13.46 -16.68
CA ALA A 79 2.54 12.46 -16.90
C ALA A 79 1.96 11.15 -17.46
N PRO A 80 2.72 10.41 -18.29
CA PRO A 80 2.33 9.07 -18.70
C PRO A 80 2.31 8.14 -17.48
N ILE A 81 1.34 7.24 -17.47
CA ILE A 81 1.15 6.30 -16.36
C ILE A 81 1.74 4.96 -16.75
N ALA A 82 2.59 4.42 -15.89
CA ALA A 82 3.08 3.05 -15.99
C ALA A 82 2.21 2.15 -15.10
N VAL A 83 1.45 1.24 -15.69
CA VAL A 83 0.73 0.20 -14.93
C VAL A 83 1.62 -1.01 -14.80
N VAL A 84 1.85 -1.45 -13.57
CA VAL A 84 2.60 -2.68 -13.27
C VAL A 84 1.58 -3.79 -13.05
N GLU A 85 1.53 -4.74 -13.97
CA GLU A 85 0.72 -5.95 -13.82
C GLU A 85 1.59 -7.06 -13.20
N ASP A 86 1.18 -7.51 -12.01
CA ASP A 86 1.74 -8.68 -11.36
C ASP A 86 0.72 -9.82 -11.37
N LEU A 87 1.22 -11.05 -11.42
CA LEU A 87 0.37 -12.23 -11.22
C LEU A 87 -0.35 -12.12 -9.87
N PHE A 88 -1.63 -12.44 -9.86
CA PHE A 88 -2.46 -12.32 -8.66
C PHE A 88 -1.85 -13.06 -7.46
N ALA A 89 -1.31 -14.26 -7.67
CA ALA A 89 -0.61 -15.03 -6.64
C ALA A 89 0.60 -14.29 -6.04
N LEU A 90 1.42 -13.62 -6.87
CA LEU A 90 2.57 -12.85 -6.39
C LEU A 90 2.14 -11.59 -5.62
N ARG A 91 1.00 -10.99 -5.98
CA ARG A 91 0.40 -9.90 -5.21
C ARG A 91 -0.09 -10.39 -3.85
N LEU A 92 -0.79 -11.52 -3.80
CA LEU A 92 -1.25 -12.11 -2.53
C LEU A 92 -0.07 -12.41 -1.59
N GLU A 93 1.00 -13.00 -2.11
CA GLU A 93 2.17 -13.33 -1.30
C GLU A 93 2.84 -12.09 -0.70
N ARG A 94 2.98 -11.02 -1.49
CA ARG A 94 3.50 -9.74 -0.98
C ARG A 94 2.59 -9.13 0.07
N LEU A 95 1.26 -9.17 -0.14
CA LEU A 95 0.31 -8.64 0.83
C LEU A 95 0.32 -9.45 2.13
N ARG A 96 0.47 -10.78 2.05
CA ARG A 96 0.64 -11.67 3.20
C ARG A 96 1.87 -11.29 4.02
N GLU A 97 3.02 -11.19 3.36
CA GLU A 97 4.27 -10.78 4.00
C GLU A 97 4.15 -9.39 4.63
N GLU A 98 3.57 -8.43 3.93
CA GLU A 98 3.50 -7.05 4.40
C GLU A 98 2.51 -6.85 5.54
N TYR A 99 1.29 -7.38 5.42
CA TYR A 99 0.19 -7.08 6.33
C TYR A 99 0.00 -8.11 7.43
N PHE A 100 0.39 -9.37 7.24
CA PHE A 100 0.12 -10.42 8.25
C PHE A 100 1.38 -10.88 8.98
N ILE A 101 2.51 -10.94 8.28
CA ILE A 101 3.78 -11.36 8.88
C ILE A 101 4.50 -10.14 9.47
N ARG A 102 4.82 -9.15 8.63
CA ARG A 102 5.61 -8.00 9.05
C ARG A 102 4.86 -7.08 10.00
N MET A 103 3.60 -6.74 9.74
CA MET A 103 2.85 -5.88 10.67
C MET A 103 2.65 -6.55 12.01
N HIS A 104 2.25 -7.82 12.06
CA HIS A 104 2.18 -8.54 13.33
C HIS A 104 3.50 -8.46 14.10
N ARG A 105 4.63 -8.81 13.46
CA ARG A 105 5.96 -8.69 14.08
C ARG A 105 6.27 -7.27 14.56
N ASP A 106 6.00 -6.26 13.73
CA ASP A 106 6.33 -4.88 14.05
C ASP A 106 5.46 -4.38 15.24
N PHE A 107 4.19 -4.80 15.35
CA PHE A 107 3.30 -4.52 16.49
C PHE A 107 3.76 -5.25 17.77
N THR A 108 4.08 -6.54 17.68
CA THR A 108 4.62 -7.33 18.79
C THR A 108 5.92 -6.73 19.32
N HIS A 109 6.82 -6.31 18.43
CA HIS A 109 8.06 -5.64 18.84
C HIS A 109 7.81 -4.29 19.52
N ALA A 110 6.79 -3.54 19.10
CA ALA A 110 6.50 -2.22 19.65
C ALA A 110 5.79 -2.26 21.00
N TYR A 111 4.91 -3.25 21.22
CA TYR A 111 3.97 -3.26 22.36
C TYR A 111 4.04 -4.54 23.21
N GLY A 112 4.85 -5.53 22.85
CA GLY A 112 4.85 -6.87 23.48
C GLY A 112 3.79 -7.79 22.89
N ASP A 113 3.75 -9.05 23.36
CA ASP A 113 2.91 -10.09 22.74
C ASP A 113 1.41 -9.79 22.83
N GLU A 114 0.87 -9.61 24.05
CA GLU A 114 -0.57 -9.44 24.26
C GLU A 114 -1.09 -8.11 23.71
N ALA A 115 -0.46 -6.99 24.09
CA ALA A 115 -0.86 -5.67 23.62
C ALA A 115 -0.56 -5.47 22.12
N GLY A 116 0.52 -6.06 21.60
CA GLY A 116 0.85 -6.05 20.18
C GLY A 116 -0.18 -6.82 19.35
N TRP A 117 -0.63 -7.98 19.83
CA TRP A 117 -1.70 -8.74 19.18
C TRP A 117 -3.02 -7.95 19.10
N GLN A 118 -3.42 -7.31 20.20
CA GLN A 118 -4.62 -6.48 20.24
C GLN A 118 -4.52 -5.30 19.27
N ALA A 119 -3.39 -4.58 19.28
CA ALA A 119 -3.17 -3.44 18.40
C ALA A 119 -3.11 -3.83 16.91
N TYR A 120 -2.51 -4.98 16.59
CA TYR A 120 -2.48 -5.54 15.24
C TYR A 120 -3.88 -5.94 14.75
N SER A 121 -4.67 -6.60 15.61
CA SER A 121 -6.06 -6.96 15.31
C SER A 121 -6.91 -5.72 15.05
N GLU A 122 -6.83 -4.72 15.94
CA GLU A 122 -7.54 -3.44 15.78
C GLU A 122 -7.14 -2.73 14.48
N TYR A 123 -5.86 -2.76 14.12
CA TYR A 123 -5.37 -2.20 12.87
C TYR A 123 -6.04 -2.82 11.63
N LEU A 124 -6.18 -4.14 11.58
CA LEU A 124 -6.86 -4.81 10.46
C LEU A 124 -8.37 -4.50 10.45
N HIS A 125 -9.03 -4.54 11.59
CA HIS A 125 -10.45 -4.17 11.69
C HIS A 125 -10.71 -2.73 11.27
N HIS A 126 -9.83 -1.81 11.68
CA HIS A 126 -9.93 -0.41 11.30
C HIS A 126 -9.81 -0.22 9.78
N GLY A 127 -8.85 -0.92 9.14
CA GLY A 127 -8.67 -0.87 7.69
C GLY A 127 -9.89 -1.38 6.91
N LEU A 128 -10.55 -2.43 7.41
CA LEU A 128 -11.79 -2.95 6.83
C LEU A 128 -12.98 -2.01 7.09
N PHE A 129 -13.09 -1.45 8.30
CA PHE A 129 -14.16 -0.52 8.67
C PHE A 129 -14.14 0.77 7.83
N ALA A 130 -12.95 1.29 7.52
CA ALA A 130 -12.77 2.50 6.74
C ALA A 130 -13.40 2.43 5.33
N ILE A 131 -13.59 1.22 4.79
CA ILE A 131 -14.19 0.99 3.46
C ILE A 131 -15.61 0.43 3.52
N ARG A 132 -16.20 0.29 4.72
CA ARG A 132 -17.56 -0.25 4.95
C ARG A 132 -18.63 0.39 4.09
N ARG A 133 -18.58 1.72 3.89
CA ARG A 133 -19.59 2.44 3.10
C ARG A 133 -19.65 1.98 1.64
N ARG A 134 -18.52 1.57 1.09
CA ARG A 134 -18.41 1.08 -0.30
C ARG A 134 -18.69 -0.41 -0.42
N LEU A 135 -18.33 -1.19 0.61
CA LEU A 135 -18.64 -2.62 0.68
C LEU A 135 -20.15 -2.87 0.88
N GLY A 136 -20.84 -2.00 1.62
CA GLY A 136 -22.19 -2.26 2.11
C GLY A 136 -22.17 -3.07 3.41
N LEU A 137 -23.26 -3.00 4.18
CA LEU A 137 -23.30 -3.57 5.54
C LEU A 137 -23.19 -5.09 5.56
N GLN A 138 -23.87 -5.77 4.64
CA GLN A 138 -23.85 -7.24 4.55
C GLN A 138 -22.43 -7.75 4.26
N ARG A 139 -21.81 -7.28 3.17
CA ARG A 139 -20.47 -7.71 2.79
C ARG A 139 -19.42 -7.34 3.83
N PHE A 140 -19.54 -6.17 4.45
CA PHE A 140 -18.67 -5.78 5.56
C PHE A 140 -18.77 -6.77 6.73
N ALA A 141 -19.99 -7.20 7.10
CA ALA A 141 -20.18 -8.18 8.17
C ALA A 141 -19.57 -9.55 7.81
N GLU A 142 -19.79 -10.03 6.59
CA GLU A 142 -19.21 -11.28 6.09
C GLU A 142 -17.67 -11.25 6.14
N LEU A 143 -17.05 -10.16 5.64
CA LEU A 143 -15.60 -10.01 5.65
C LEU A 143 -15.03 -9.89 7.06
N THR A 144 -15.75 -9.21 7.97
CA THR A 144 -15.32 -9.06 9.37
C THR A 144 -15.31 -10.41 10.07
N ASP A 145 -16.34 -11.23 9.91
CA ASP A 145 -16.41 -12.57 10.50
C ASP A 145 -15.29 -13.50 9.98
N THR A 146 -14.98 -13.44 8.67
CA THR A 146 -13.82 -14.16 8.14
C THR A 146 -12.47 -13.63 8.64
N LEU A 147 -12.35 -12.33 8.91
CA LEU A 147 -11.17 -11.73 9.54
C LEU A 147 -11.02 -12.20 10.99
N ASP A 148 -12.11 -12.21 11.77
CA ASP A 148 -12.11 -12.69 13.16
C ASP A 148 -11.64 -14.15 13.26
N ARG A 149 -12.16 -15.01 12.37
CA ARG A 149 -11.74 -16.41 12.29
C ARG A 149 -10.27 -16.57 11.91
N ALA A 150 -9.78 -15.79 10.94
CA ALA A 150 -8.38 -15.80 10.53
C ALA A 150 -7.45 -15.35 11.66
N LEU A 151 -7.83 -14.31 12.42
CA LEU A 151 -7.08 -13.85 13.59
C LEU A 151 -7.02 -14.94 14.67
N ALA A 152 -8.12 -15.63 14.95
CA ALA A 152 -8.13 -16.73 15.92
C ALA A 152 -7.22 -17.90 15.50
N GLU A 153 -7.21 -18.24 14.20
CA GLU A 153 -6.30 -19.25 13.65
C GLU A 153 -4.83 -18.80 13.75
N GLN A 154 -4.53 -17.55 13.38
CA GLN A 154 -3.19 -17.00 13.48
C GLN A 154 -2.69 -16.97 14.92
N LEU A 155 -3.54 -16.62 15.90
CA LEU A 155 -3.16 -16.61 17.32
C LEU A 155 -2.84 -18.01 17.85
N SER A 156 -3.60 -19.03 17.42
CA SER A 156 -3.48 -20.40 17.93
C SER A 156 -2.40 -21.22 17.24
N SER A 157 -2.11 -20.96 15.96
CA SER A 157 -1.22 -21.79 15.14
C SER A 157 -0.03 -21.03 14.54
N GLY A 158 -0.06 -19.69 14.55
CA GLY A 158 0.89 -18.85 13.82
C GLY A 158 0.66 -18.81 12.29
N SER A 159 -0.26 -19.61 11.76
CA SER A 159 -0.61 -19.63 10.34
C SER A 159 -1.25 -18.31 9.90
N THR A 160 -0.89 -17.83 8.70
CA THR A 160 -1.52 -16.65 8.08
C THR A 160 -2.46 -17.01 6.94
N ASP A 161 -2.61 -18.32 6.64
CA ASP A 161 -3.33 -18.79 5.46
C ASP A 161 -4.83 -18.46 5.51
N GLY A 162 -5.43 -18.52 6.71
CA GLY A 162 -6.82 -18.14 6.94
C GLY A 162 -7.15 -16.70 6.49
N HIS A 163 -6.17 -15.79 6.48
CA HIS A 163 -6.40 -14.41 6.04
C HIS A 163 -6.73 -14.30 4.55
N MET A 164 -6.41 -15.31 3.72
CA MET A 164 -6.78 -15.31 2.31
C MET A 164 -8.30 -15.28 2.11
N ALA A 165 -9.07 -15.85 3.05
CA ALA A 165 -10.52 -15.94 2.98
C ALA A 165 -11.23 -14.58 2.93
N TRP A 166 -10.64 -13.55 3.54
CA TRP A 166 -11.18 -12.18 3.49
C TRP A 166 -10.37 -11.25 2.59
N LEU A 167 -9.07 -11.50 2.43
CA LEU A 167 -8.20 -10.68 1.57
C LEU A 167 -8.57 -10.85 0.09
N VAL A 168 -8.78 -12.07 -0.39
CA VAL A 168 -9.07 -12.33 -1.82
C VAL A 168 -10.38 -11.66 -2.26
N PRO A 169 -11.52 -11.83 -1.56
CA PRO A 169 -12.75 -11.14 -1.93
C PRO A 169 -12.61 -9.62 -1.83
N LEU A 170 -11.92 -9.13 -0.79
CA LEU A 170 -11.66 -7.70 -0.63
C LEU A 170 -10.89 -7.12 -1.83
N LEU A 171 -9.86 -7.80 -2.33
CA LEU A 171 -9.12 -7.33 -3.50
C LEU A 171 -10.00 -7.31 -4.75
N ASN A 172 -10.69 -8.42 -5.03
CA ASN A 172 -11.47 -8.59 -6.26
C ASN A 172 -12.70 -7.68 -6.32
N GLU A 173 -13.32 -7.38 -5.18
CA GLU A 173 -14.61 -6.69 -5.15
C GLU A 173 -14.48 -5.21 -4.82
N TYR A 174 -13.40 -4.80 -4.16
CA TYR A 174 -13.19 -3.41 -3.77
C TYR A 174 -12.01 -2.76 -4.48
N TYR A 175 -10.80 -3.31 -4.32
CA TYR A 175 -9.59 -2.66 -4.81
C TYR A 175 -9.49 -2.73 -6.33
N ASP A 176 -9.70 -3.89 -6.93
CA ASP A 176 -9.48 -4.10 -8.36
C ASP A 176 -10.49 -3.32 -9.24
N PRO A 177 -11.80 -3.30 -8.90
CA PRO A 177 -12.76 -2.45 -9.61
C PRO A 177 -12.43 -0.96 -9.44
N MET A 178 -12.02 -0.54 -8.24
CA MET A 178 -11.63 0.84 -7.98
C MET A 178 -10.41 1.26 -8.82
N TYR A 179 -9.36 0.43 -8.86
CA TYR A 179 -8.16 0.70 -9.65
C TYR A 179 -8.48 0.72 -11.15
N ARG A 180 -9.28 -0.22 -11.66
CA ARG A 180 -9.70 -0.23 -13.07
C ARG A 180 -10.44 1.06 -13.44
N TYR A 181 -11.40 1.47 -12.62
CA TYR A 181 -12.14 2.71 -12.82
C TYR A 181 -11.25 3.97 -12.78
N GLN A 182 -10.25 3.99 -11.90
CA GLN A 182 -9.26 5.08 -11.86
C GLN A 182 -8.43 5.13 -13.13
N LEU A 183 -7.98 3.98 -13.62
CA LEU A 183 -7.20 3.86 -14.86
C LEU A 183 -8.01 4.32 -16.08
N GLU A 184 -9.29 3.92 -16.21
CA GLU A 184 -10.16 4.33 -17.32
C GLU A 184 -10.28 5.86 -17.48
N LYS A 185 -10.11 6.63 -16.41
CA LYS A 185 -10.17 8.10 -16.44
C LYS A 185 -8.87 8.77 -16.90
N LYS A 186 -7.77 8.03 -17.03
CA LYS A 186 -6.46 8.60 -17.31
C LYS A 186 -6.18 8.58 -18.82
N PRO A 187 -5.90 9.74 -19.44
CA PRO A 187 -5.82 9.86 -20.90
C PRO A 187 -4.57 9.25 -21.54
N ARG A 188 -3.56 8.82 -20.74
CA ARG A 188 -2.24 8.37 -21.22
C ARG A 188 -1.70 7.23 -20.36
N ILE A 189 -2.04 5.99 -20.74
CA ILE A 189 -1.63 4.77 -20.04
C ILE A 189 -0.63 3.99 -20.89
N SER A 190 0.47 3.58 -20.28
CA SER A 190 1.42 2.61 -20.80
C SER A 190 1.46 1.42 -19.86
N PHE A 191 1.18 0.23 -20.39
CA PHE A 191 1.23 -1.02 -19.63
C PHE A 191 2.65 -1.57 -19.65
N PHE A 192 3.15 -1.97 -18.49
CA PHE A 192 4.43 -2.65 -18.34
C PHE A 192 4.20 -3.96 -17.59
N ALA A 193 4.52 -5.09 -18.22
CA ALA A 193 4.52 -6.38 -17.54
C ALA A 193 5.73 -6.44 -16.59
N ALA A 194 5.48 -6.79 -15.32
CA ALA A 194 6.56 -7.11 -14.41
C ALA A 194 7.21 -8.42 -14.89
N HIS A 195 8.36 -8.32 -15.55
CA HIS A 195 9.20 -9.51 -15.79
C HIS A 195 9.79 -9.86 -14.43
N GLY A 196 9.19 -10.85 -13.77
CA GLY A 196 9.75 -11.47 -12.58
C GLY A 196 11.22 -11.80 -12.84
N LYS A 197 12.09 -11.42 -11.90
CA LYS A 197 13.52 -11.72 -11.94
C LYS A 197 13.72 -13.20 -12.27
N THR A 198 14.23 -13.49 -13.46
CA THR A 198 15.00 -14.71 -13.68
C THR A 198 16.27 -14.57 -12.85
N LEU A 199 16.43 -15.44 -11.85
CA LEU A 199 17.73 -15.68 -11.23
C LEU A 199 18.75 -15.95 -12.35
N PRO A 200 19.91 -15.28 -12.40
CA PRO A 200 21.00 -15.77 -13.21
C PRO A 200 21.51 -17.04 -12.54
N THR A 201 21.18 -18.20 -13.11
CA THR A 201 22.01 -19.38 -12.97
C THR A 201 23.33 -19.09 -13.66
N GLY A 202 24.37 -18.89 -12.87
CA GLY A 202 25.77 -18.80 -13.26
C GLY A 202 26.63 -19.22 -12.09
#